data_AF-X6KYQ6-F1
#
_entry.id   AF-X6KYQ6-F1
#
_cell.length_a   1.000
_cell.length_b   1.000
_cell.length_c   1.000
_cell.angle_alpha   90.00
_cell.angle_beta   90.00
_cell.angle_gamma   90.00
#
_symmetry.space_group_name_H-M   'P 1'
#
loop_
_entity.id
_entity.type
_entity.pdbx_description
1 polymer ?
#
loop_
_entity_poly.entity_id
_entity_poly.type
_entity_poly.pdbx_seq_one_letter_code
_entity_poly.pdbx_strand_id
1 'polypeptide(L)'
;MPQDKTPIRRGPDGRIQHIDVKALLDRPNGFGALRAALLEIRSGLPNLPEQFDQPPWLLRPDMPRDSLGWRMGGGEDLLDAFETWFLALTAQERLAFCTRYPEPADWEGFYASLT
;
A
#
# COMPACT_ATOMS: atom_id res chain seq x y z
N MET A 1 -12.54 5.97 38.85
CA MET A 1 -13.39 5.87 37.64
C MET A 1 -12.72 4.88 36.69
N PRO A 2 -13.41 3.85 36.20
CA PRO A 2 -12.79 2.94 35.24
C PRO A 2 -12.59 3.72 33.95
N GLN A 3 -11.34 4.00 33.59
CA GLN A 3 -11.04 4.55 32.28
C GLN A 3 -11.55 3.56 31.24
N ASP A 4 -12.26 4.06 30.24
CA ASP A 4 -12.73 3.27 29.11
C ASP A 4 -11.51 2.59 28.47
N LYS A 5 -11.32 1.30 28.78
CA LYS A 5 -10.16 0.47 28.39
C LYS A 5 -10.30 -0.05 26.97
N THR A 6 -11.07 0.62 26.12
CA THR A 6 -11.22 0.22 24.73
C THR A 6 -9.95 0.62 23.97
N PRO A 7 -9.16 -0.34 23.44
CA PRO A 7 -7.87 -0.04 22.83
C PRO A 7 -7.98 0.73 21.51
N ILE A 8 -9.17 0.75 20.91
CA ILE A 8 -9.47 1.51 19.69
C ILE A 8 -10.56 2.52 20.05
N ARG A 9 -10.27 3.81 19.90
CA ARG A 9 -11.23 4.89 20.12
C ARG A 9 -11.61 5.52 18.79
N ARG A 10 -12.91 5.74 18.64
CA ARG A 10 -13.52 6.29 17.42
C ARG A 10 -13.99 7.71 17.67
N GLY A 11 -13.92 8.54 16.63
CA GLY A 11 -14.46 9.89 16.62
C GLY A 11 -15.97 9.96 16.44
N PRO A 12 -16.55 11.16 16.50
CA PRO A 12 -17.97 11.40 16.21
C PRO A 12 -18.40 11.00 14.80
N ASP A 13 -17.46 10.95 13.87
CA ASP A 13 -17.60 10.50 12.48
C ASP A 13 -17.50 8.97 12.33
N GLY A 14 -17.35 8.23 13.45
CA GLY A 14 -17.20 6.78 13.46
C GLY A 14 -15.81 6.27 13.08
N ARG A 15 -14.89 7.15 12.64
CA ARG A 15 -13.54 6.79 12.21
C ARG A 15 -12.62 6.56 13.40
N ILE A 16 -11.62 5.69 13.23
CA ILE A 16 -10.59 5.48 14.25
C ILE A 16 -9.74 6.75 14.38
N GLN A 17 -9.65 7.28 15.59
CA GLN A 17 -8.82 8.46 15.90
C GLN A 17 -7.64 8.12 16.82
N HIS A 18 -7.75 7.07 17.62
CA HIS A 18 -6.70 6.67 18.55
C HIS A 18 -6.65 5.16 18.72
N ILE A 19 -5.44 4.60 18.64
CA ILE A 19 -5.16 3.19 18.91
C ILE A 19 -4.12 3.11 20.03
N ASP A 20 -4.52 2.56 21.17
CA ASP A 20 -3.58 2.10 22.20
C ASP A 20 -2.99 0.77 21.75
N VAL A 21 -1.88 0.84 21.01
CA VAL A 21 -1.23 -0.33 20.41
C VAL A 21 -0.84 -1.34 21.49
N LYS A 22 -0.33 -0.88 22.63
CA LYS A 22 0.10 -1.78 23.70
C LYS A 22 -1.09 -2.55 24.28
N ALA A 23 -2.16 -1.84 24.68
CA ALA A 23 -3.34 -2.49 25.21
C ALA A 23 -4.05 -3.39 24.19
N LEU A 24 -3.91 -3.09 22.90
CA LEU A 24 -4.45 -3.91 21.82
C LEU A 24 -3.65 -5.20 21.62
N LEU A 25 -2.32 -5.13 21.66
CA LEU A 25 -1.43 -6.28 21.53
C LEU A 25 -1.46 -7.20 22.75
N ASP A 26 -1.76 -6.67 23.94
CA ASP A 26 -1.95 -7.45 25.17
C ASP A 26 -3.22 -8.35 25.12
N ARG A 27 -4.07 -8.24 24.08
CA ARG A 27 -5.26 -9.07 23.88
C ARG A 27 -4.99 -10.31 23.02
N PRO A 28 -5.76 -11.41 23.22
CA PRO A 28 -5.81 -12.50 22.24
C PRO A 28 -6.19 -11.95 20.86
N ASN A 29 -5.44 -12.32 19.82
CA ASN A 29 -5.58 -11.79 18.45
C ASN A 29 -5.29 -10.28 18.29
N GLY A 30 -4.54 -9.67 19.21
CA GLY A 30 -4.21 -8.24 19.18
C GLY A 30 -3.60 -7.75 17.86
N PHE A 31 -2.69 -8.53 17.27
CA PHE A 31 -2.12 -8.24 15.94
C PHE A 31 -3.16 -8.27 14.82
N GLY A 32 -4.12 -9.21 14.86
CA GLY A 32 -5.20 -9.26 13.87
C GLY A 32 -6.13 -8.05 13.97
N ALA A 33 -6.44 -7.63 15.20
CA ALA A 33 -7.23 -6.43 15.45
C ALA A 33 -6.49 -5.14 15.06
N LEU A 34 -5.17 -5.08 15.28
CA LEU A 34 -4.33 -3.97 14.82
C LEU A 34 -4.32 -3.88 13.29
N ARG A 35 -4.15 -5.00 12.59
CA ARG A 35 -4.21 -5.05 11.12
C ARG A 35 -5.57 -4.56 10.61
N ALA A 36 -6.68 -5.00 11.21
CA ALA A 36 -8.01 -4.53 10.84
C ALA A 36 -8.19 -3.02 11.05
N ALA A 37 -7.70 -2.49 12.17
CA ALA A 37 -7.75 -1.06 12.46
C ALA A 37 -6.92 -0.22 11.47
N LEU A 38 -5.72 -0.69 11.12
CA LEU A 38 -4.88 -0.04 10.11
C LEU A 38 -5.52 -0.07 8.72
N LEU A 39 -6.15 -1.19 8.34
CA LEU A 39 -6.89 -1.30 7.08
C LEU A 39 -8.07 -0.31 7.02
N GLU A 40 -8.77 -0.12 8.14
CA GLU A 40 -9.86 0.84 8.23
C GLU A 40 -9.38 2.29 8.12
N ILE A 41 -8.31 2.65 8.84
CA ILE A 41 -7.68 3.97 8.73
C ILE A 41 -7.25 4.22 7.29
N ARG A 42 -6.59 3.23 6.68
CA ARG A 42 -6.21 3.26 5.26
C ARG A 42 -7.43 3.57 4.40
N SER A 43 -8.51 2.79 4.47
CA SER A 43 -9.73 3.01 3.69
C SER A 43 -10.39 4.39 3.87
N GLY A 44 -10.12 5.10 4.97
CA GLY A 44 -10.66 6.43 5.26
C GLY A 44 -9.80 7.62 4.83
N LEU A 45 -8.55 7.39 4.39
CA LEU A 45 -7.61 8.44 3.97
C LEU A 45 -7.84 8.79 2.49
N PRO A 46 -8.27 10.02 2.15
CA PRO A 46 -8.20 10.50 0.78
C PRO A 46 -6.73 10.68 0.38
N ASN A 47 -6.35 10.31 -0.84
CA ASN A 47 -4.97 10.31 -1.35
C ASN A 47 -4.03 9.31 -0.65
N LEU A 48 -4.49 8.08 -0.40
CA LEU A 48 -3.53 6.98 -0.41
C LEU A 48 -2.86 6.94 -1.79
N PRO A 49 -1.57 6.55 -1.90
CA PRO A 49 -1.06 6.13 -3.21
C PRO A 49 -2.03 5.07 -3.72
N GLU A 50 -2.48 5.23 -4.97
CA GLU A 50 -3.44 4.32 -5.59
C GLU A 50 -3.04 2.88 -5.24
N GLN A 51 -4.00 2.06 -4.82
CA GLN A 51 -3.74 0.63 -4.76
C GLN A 51 -3.51 0.20 -6.21
N PHE A 52 -2.25 0.01 -6.57
CA PHE A 52 -1.91 -0.45 -7.90
C PHE A 52 -2.30 -1.92 -8.01
N ASP A 53 -3.46 -2.17 -8.59
CA ASP A 53 -3.88 -3.54 -8.90
C ASP A 53 -3.13 -4.12 -10.11
N GLN A 54 -2.35 -3.27 -10.81
CA GLN A 54 -1.64 -3.60 -12.04
C GLN A 54 -0.28 -2.89 -12.13
N PRO A 55 0.73 -3.50 -12.77
CA PRO A 55 2.03 -2.88 -13.00
C PRO A 55 1.97 -1.79 -14.09
N PRO A 56 2.99 -0.91 -14.17
CA PRO A 56 3.01 0.23 -15.10
C PRO A 56 2.83 -0.14 -16.58
N TRP A 57 3.37 -1.28 -17.03
CA TRP A 57 3.21 -1.75 -18.42
C TRP A 57 1.80 -2.19 -18.80
N LEU A 58 0.94 -2.51 -17.82
CA LEU A 58 -0.48 -2.77 -18.10
C LEU A 58 -1.33 -1.51 -18.04
N LEU A 59 -0.92 -0.53 -17.23
CA LEU A 59 -1.59 0.77 -17.13
C LEU A 59 -1.32 1.66 -18.34
N ARG A 60 -0.11 1.56 -18.91
CA ARG A 60 0.35 2.31 -20.09
C ARG A 60 1.04 1.38 -21.09
N PRO A 61 0.29 0.48 -21.75
CA PRO A 61 0.85 -0.46 -22.72
C PRO A 61 1.37 0.22 -23.99
N ASP A 62 0.94 1.46 -24.24
CA ASP A 62 1.39 2.34 -25.32
C ASP A 62 2.80 2.92 -25.06
N MET A 63 3.33 2.77 -23.84
CA MET A 63 4.58 3.39 -23.42
C MET A 63 5.65 2.35 -23.06
N PRO A 64 6.59 2.05 -23.98
CA PRO A 64 7.73 1.17 -23.72
C PRO A 64 8.58 1.64 -22.54
N ARG A 65 9.29 0.72 -21.88
CA ARG A 65 10.06 0.99 -20.65
C ARG A 65 11.09 2.12 -20.79
N ASP A 66 11.71 2.23 -21.94
CA ASP A 66 12.74 3.21 -22.30
C ASP A 66 12.17 4.55 -22.78
N SER A 67 10.84 4.67 -22.88
CA SER A 67 10.19 5.90 -23.28
C SER A 67 10.53 7.06 -22.37
N LEU A 68 10.87 8.21 -22.97
CA LEU A 68 11.06 9.47 -22.25
C LEU A 68 9.81 9.89 -21.46
N GLY A 69 8.63 9.42 -21.85
CA GLY A 69 7.37 9.70 -21.15
C GLY A 69 7.31 9.12 -19.74
N TRP A 70 8.18 8.17 -19.37
CA TRP A 70 8.34 7.68 -18.00
C TRP A 70 9.16 8.62 -17.12
N ARG A 71 9.94 9.52 -17.72
CA ARG A 71 10.85 10.44 -17.02
C ARG A 71 10.34 11.88 -17.00
N MET A 72 9.13 12.11 -17.54
CA MET A 72 8.50 13.42 -17.61
C MET A 72 6.98 13.31 -17.60
N GLY A 73 6.32 14.16 -16.81
CA GLY A 73 4.86 14.30 -16.79
C GLY A 73 4.16 13.04 -16.24
N GLY A 74 2.97 12.74 -16.72
CA GLY A 74 2.11 11.71 -16.10
C GLY A 74 2.61 10.25 -16.20
N GLY A 75 3.77 9.96 -16.78
CA GLY A 75 4.43 8.65 -16.60
C GLY A 75 5.36 8.61 -15.40
N GLU A 76 6.03 9.72 -15.11
CA GLU A 76 6.88 9.90 -13.92
C GLU A 76 6.02 9.81 -12.66
N ASP A 77 4.92 10.59 -12.60
CA ASP A 77 3.98 10.56 -11.49
C ASP A 77 3.43 9.15 -11.20
N LEU A 78 3.19 8.36 -12.26
CA LEU A 78 2.70 6.99 -12.15
C LEU A 78 3.77 6.06 -11.57
N LEU A 79 5.01 6.17 -12.03
CA LEU A 79 6.11 5.35 -11.53
C LEU A 79 6.45 5.67 -10.09
N ASP A 80 6.49 6.96 -9.72
CA ASP A 80 6.77 7.40 -8.35
C ASP A 80 5.69 6.89 -7.38
N ALA A 81 4.41 6.99 -7.79
CA ALA A 81 3.30 6.47 -7.01
C ALA A 81 3.36 4.93 -6.92
N PHE A 82 3.67 4.25 -8.02
CA PHE A 82 3.79 2.79 -8.05
C PHE A 82 4.93 2.31 -7.16
N GLU A 83 6.10 2.93 -7.24
CA GLU A 83 7.26 2.61 -6.42
C GLU A 83 6.96 2.79 -4.93
N THR A 84 6.38 3.93 -4.56
CA THR A 84 5.97 4.22 -3.18
C THR A 84 5.00 3.16 -2.65
N TRP A 85 4.01 2.77 -3.45
CA TRP A 85 3.06 1.73 -3.09
C TRP A 85 3.73 0.35 -3.00
N PHE A 86 4.55 -0.02 -3.96
CA PHE A 86 5.19 -1.34 -4.05
C PHE A 86 6.20 -1.55 -2.91
N LEU A 87 6.95 -0.51 -2.54
CA LEU A 87 7.88 -0.52 -1.42
C LEU A 87 7.15 -0.65 -0.07
N ALA A 88 5.93 -0.13 0.04
CA ALA A 88 5.10 -0.26 1.24
C ALA A 88 4.50 -1.66 1.45
N LEU A 89 4.48 -2.51 0.41
CA LEU A 89 4.01 -3.90 0.53
C LEU A 89 4.97 -4.75 1.38
N THR A 90 4.43 -5.77 2.05
CA THR A 90 5.27 -6.80 2.68
C THR A 90 6.01 -7.63 1.64
N ALA A 91 7.10 -8.29 2.03
CA ALA A 91 7.85 -9.18 1.11
C ALA A 91 6.97 -10.26 0.46
N GLN A 92 6.00 -10.80 1.21
CA GLN A 92 5.06 -11.79 0.69
C GLN A 92 4.06 -11.18 -0.31
N GLU A 93 3.58 -9.97 -0.05
CA GLU A 93 2.69 -9.25 -0.98
C GLU A 93 3.42 -8.85 -2.26
N ARG A 94 4.66 -8.36 -2.18
CA ARG A 94 5.52 -8.12 -3.34
C ARG A 94 5.73 -9.38 -4.16
N LEU A 95 6.09 -10.49 -3.51
CA LEU A 95 6.29 -11.78 -4.19
C LEU A 95 5.01 -12.25 -4.89
N ALA A 96 3.85 -12.15 -4.21
CA ALA A 96 2.56 -12.50 -4.78
C ALA A 96 2.22 -11.61 -5.98
N PHE A 97 2.54 -10.32 -5.92
CA PHE A 97 2.35 -9.38 -7.01
C PHE A 97 3.24 -9.71 -8.22
N CYS A 98 4.56 -9.89 -8.02
CA CYS A 98 5.49 -10.29 -9.08
C CYS A 98 5.13 -11.65 -9.70
N THR A 99 4.59 -12.57 -8.91
CA THR A 99 4.13 -13.88 -9.41
C THR A 99 2.87 -13.74 -10.27
N ARG A 100 1.95 -12.85 -9.88
CA ARG A 100 0.73 -12.56 -10.65
C ARG A 100 1.03 -11.78 -11.93
N TYR A 101 1.99 -10.88 -11.87
CA TYR A 101 2.39 -9.99 -12.94
C TYR A 101 3.89 -10.17 -13.23
N PRO A 102 4.28 -11.24 -13.94
CA PRO A 102 5.68 -11.41 -14.33
C PRO A 102 6.11 -10.27 -15.26
N GLU A 103 7.39 -9.89 -15.16
CA GLU A 103 7.99 -8.89 -16.04
C GLU A 103 7.97 -9.40 -17.49
N PRO A 104 7.42 -8.63 -18.45
CA PRO A 104 7.66 -8.91 -19.86
C PRO A 104 9.12 -8.62 -20.21
N ALA A 105 9.59 -9.14 -21.35
CA ALA A 105 10.98 -9.01 -21.79
C ALA A 105 11.46 -7.54 -21.82
N ASP A 106 10.60 -6.62 -22.24
CA ASP A 106 10.93 -5.18 -22.34
C ASP A 106 11.01 -4.47 -20.97
N TRP A 107 10.61 -5.14 -19.89
CA TRP A 107 10.61 -4.65 -18.52
C TRP A 107 11.47 -5.50 -17.58
N GLU A 108 12.34 -6.35 -18.13
CA GLU A 108 13.25 -7.19 -17.36
C GLU A 108 14.10 -6.34 -16.39
N GLY A 109 14.14 -6.77 -15.13
CA GLY A 109 14.85 -6.10 -14.05
C GLY A 109 14.11 -4.91 -13.46
N PHE A 110 12.85 -4.65 -13.85
CA PHE A 110 12.07 -3.55 -13.30
C PHE A 110 11.85 -3.67 -11.79
N TYR A 111 11.30 -4.77 -11.30
CA TYR A 111 11.09 -4.98 -9.86
C TYR A 111 12.41 -4.98 -9.10
N ALA A 112 13.48 -5.49 -9.71
CA ALA A 112 14.82 -5.46 -9.14
C ALA A 112 15.43 -4.04 -9.11
N SER A 113 14.85 -3.07 -9.84
CA SER A 113 15.27 -1.67 -9.80
C SER A 113 14.56 -0.84 -8.72
N LEU A 114 13.45 -1.34 -8.17
CA LEU A 114 12.65 -0.67 -7.13
C LEU A 114 13.19 -0.94 -5.71
N THR A 115 14.52 -0.88 -5.50
CA THR A 115 15.18 -1.33 -4.24
C THR A 115 15.37 -0.21 -3.24
#